data_AF-A0A6P0VW91-F1
#
_entry.id   AF-A0A6P0VW91-F1
#
_cell.length_a   1.000
_cell.length_b   1.000
_cell.length_c   1.000
_cell.angle_alpha   90.00
_cell.angle_beta   90.00
_cell.angle_gamma   90.00
#
_symmetry.space_group_name_H-M   'P 1'
#
loop_
_entity.id
_entity.type
_entity.pdbx_description
1 polymer ?
#
loop_
_entity_poly.entity_id
_entity_poly.type
_entity_poly.pdbx_seq_one_letter_code
_entity_poly.pdbx_strand_id
1 'polypeptide(L)'
;SLVLAAVALFFVPIPEIPEPKPATTEETSSENTSENTSEEQATEPSPTPPTTTELEEALQSEITEPTEVRFLERSLYKKVNQAWENRGELEQNLSYRVSVGKDGEIVGYKPANDDTDIDAADETPLPELLYTPTADNNEPLASFRVVFNNTGILEVSPWLGYKGEPGLGPEMTDSELISDLDEQLTETLRNRWEGSKLAQRELAYRVGVTEDGVIADYEPTNQSGWDYIEETPLEELLKPEAAGIGTEGLVPKEPLAQFRVVLWPNGNLEVDPLLR
;
A
#
# COMPACT_ATOMS: atom_id res chain seq x y z
N SER A 1 -62.67 -28.18 -11.46
CA SER A 1 -62.30 -27.40 -12.65
C SER A 1 -61.13 -26.52 -12.33
N LEU A 2 -60.03 -26.70 -13.06
CA LEU A 2 -58.72 -26.08 -12.85
C LEU A 2 -58.40 -25.33 -14.15
N VAL A 3 -58.16 -24.02 -14.08
CA VAL A 3 -57.84 -23.19 -15.26
C VAL A 3 -56.44 -22.63 -15.06
N LEU A 4 -55.53 -23.04 -15.94
CA LEU A 4 -54.14 -22.58 -16.05
C LEU A 4 -54.10 -21.18 -16.69
N ALA A 5 -53.32 -20.28 -16.10
CA ALA A 5 -52.95 -18.99 -16.69
C ALA A 5 -51.52 -19.08 -17.24
N ALA A 6 -51.34 -18.74 -18.51
CA ALA A 6 -50.05 -18.76 -19.21
C ALA A 6 -49.41 -17.36 -19.22
N VAL A 7 -48.11 -17.28 -18.89
CA VAL A 7 -47.30 -16.05 -18.96
C VAL A 7 -46.59 -16.00 -20.30
N ALA A 8 -46.69 -14.88 -21.02
CA ALA A 8 -45.98 -14.63 -22.26
C ALA A 8 -44.60 -14.00 -21.99
N LEU A 9 -43.55 -14.57 -22.58
CA LEU A 9 -42.18 -14.02 -22.55
C LEU A 9 -41.98 -13.11 -23.76
N PHE A 10 -41.54 -11.87 -23.53
CA PHE A 10 -41.14 -10.93 -24.57
C PHE A 10 -39.74 -11.29 -25.10
N PHE A 11 -39.63 -11.49 -26.41
CA PHE A 11 -38.38 -11.65 -27.13
C PHE A 11 -37.73 -10.28 -27.39
N VAL A 12 -36.49 -10.09 -26.93
CA VAL A 12 -35.61 -8.99 -27.35
C VAL A 12 -34.80 -9.46 -28.57
N PRO A 13 -34.67 -8.67 -29.64
CA PRO A 13 -33.84 -9.06 -30.79
C PRO A 13 -32.35 -9.06 -30.41
N ILE A 14 -31.66 -10.14 -30.78
CA ILE A 14 -30.22 -10.33 -30.57
C ILE A 14 -29.46 -9.53 -31.63
N PRO A 15 -28.42 -8.74 -31.27
CA PRO A 15 -27.60 -8.01 -32.24
C PRO A 15 -26.75 -8.95 -33.11
N GLU A 16 -26.63 -8.62 -34.41
CA GLU A 16 -25.84 -9.38 -35.38
C GLU A 16 -24.34 -9.10 -35.24
N ILE A 17 -23.54 -10.15 -35.05
CA ILE A 17 -22.07 -10.13 -35.05
C ILE A 17 -21.60 -10.38 -36.49
N PRO A 18 -20.78 -9.51 -37.11
CA PRO A 18 -20.26 -9.76 -38.45
C PRO A 18 -19.22 -10.90 -38.45
N GLU A 19 -19.45 -11.92 -39.28
CA GLU A 19 -18.54 -13.06 -39.47
C GLU A 19 -17.28 -12.66 -40.27
N PRO A 20 -16.08 -13.12 -39.87
CA PRO A 20 -14.86 -12.92 -40.65
C PRO A 20 -14.87 -13.79 -41.92
N LYS A 21 -14.49 -13.14 -43.04
CA LYS A 21 -14.47 -13.69 -44.40
C LYS A 21 -13.38 -14.78 -44.56
N PRO A 22 -13.65 -15.93 -45.19
CA PRO A 22 -12.65 -17.00 -45.37
C PRO A 22 -11.60 -16.64 -46.42
N ALA A 23 -10.33 -16.92 -46.11
CA ALA A 23 -9.20 -16.82 -47.01
C ALA A 23 -9.23 -17.96 -48.05
N THR A 24 -8.97 -17.61 -49.31
CA THR A 24 -8.79 -18.55 -50.43
C THR A 24 -7.37 -19.08 -50.44
N THR A 25 -7.24 -20.41 -50.46
CA THR A 25 -6.01 -21.15 -50.73
C THR A 25 -5.82 -21.27 -52.25
N GLU A 26 -4.68 -20.81 -52.77
CA GLU A 26 -4.12 -21.29 -54.04
C GLU A 26 -2.77 -21.96 -53.77
N GLU A 27 -2.66 -23.21 -54.19
CA GLU A 27 -1.44 -24.01 -54.19
C GLU A 27 -0.49 -23.56 -55.30
N THR A 28 0.81 -23.50 -55.03
CA THR A 28 1.84 -23.75 -56.05
C THR A 28 3.09 -24.32 -55.40
N SER A 29 3.63 -25.30 -56.12
CA SER A 29 4.70 -26.25 -55.81
C SER A 29 6.08 -25.65 -55.53
N SER A 30 6.86 -26.38 -54.73
CA SER A 30 8.25 -26.11 -54.35
C SER A 30 9.24 -26.11 -55.51
N GLU A 31 10.20 -25.18 -55.49
CA GLU A 31 11.58 -25.46 -55.92
C GLU A 31 12.59 -24.69 -55.05
N ASN A 32 13.73 -25.33 -54.86
CA ASN A 32 14.75 -25.18 -53.82
C ASN A 32 15.70 -24.01 -54.10
N THR A 33 16.14 -23.26 -53.07
CA THR A 33 17.53 -22.79 -52.86
C THR A 33 17.62 -22.08 -51.50
N SER A 34 18.50 -22.61 -50.65
CA SER A 34 18.92 -22.01 -49.39
C SER A 34 19.55 -20.64 -49.61
N GLU A 35 19.12 -19.65 -48.85
CA GLU A 35 20.01 -18.58 -48.40
C GLU A 35 19.68 -18.21 -46.96
N ASN A 36 20.77 -18.17 -46.20
CA ASN A 36 20.88 -18.03 -44.76
C ASN A 36 20.58 -16.57 -44.36
N THR A 37 19.53 -16.32 -43.58
CA THR A 37 19.44 -15.12 -42.75
C THR A 37 18.73 -15.50 -41.46
N SER A 38 19.54 -15.75 -40.44
CA SER A 38 19.10 -15.90 -39.06
C SER A 38 18.62 -14.54 -38.59
N GLU A 39 17.30 -14.30 -38.64
CA GLU A 39 16.69 -13.20 -37.90
C GLU A 39 16.72 -13.58 -36.41
N GLU A 40 17.72 -13.01 -35.74
CA GLU A 40 17.86 -12.99 -34.29
C GLU A 40 16.62 -12.32 -33.70
N GLN A 41 15.76 -13.15 -33.14
CA GLN A 41 14.64 -12.78 -32.30
C GLN A 41 15.18 -11.90 -31.17
N ALA A 42 14.97 -10.58 -31.29
CA ALA A 42 15.31 -9.63 -30.26
C ALA A 42 14.45 -9.93 -29.01
N THR A 43 15.03 -10.67 -28.08
CA THR A 43 14.59 -10.70 -26.68
C THR A 43 14.79 -9.28 -26.14
N GLU A 44 13.69 -8.57 -25.90
CA GLU A 44 13.72 -7.40 -25.03
C GLU A 44 14.30 -7.84 -23.67
N PRO A 45 15.36 -7.19 -23.17
CA PRO A 45 15.89 -7.51 -21.85
C PRO A 45 14.86 -7.05 -20.81
N SER A 46 14.38 -8.01 -20.02
CA SER A 46 13.68 -7.73 -18.77
C SER A 46 14.58 -6.84 -17.90
N PRO A 47 14.11 -5.70 -17.38
CA PRO A 47 14.93 -4.86 -16.53
C PRO A 47 15.34 -5.65 -15.28
N THR A 48 16.64 -5.64 -15.01
CA THR A 48 17.25 -6.28 -13.84
C THR A 48 17.19 -5.29 -12.67
N PRO A 49 16.89 -5.71 -11.43
CA PRO A 49 16.92 -4.83 -10.26
C PRO A 49 18.26 -4.09 -10.14
N PRO A 50 18.27 -2.86 -9.57
CA PRO A 50 19.49 -2.07 -9.44
C PRO A 50 20.53 -2.83 -8.61
N THR A 51 21.78 -2.70 -9.03
CA THR A 51 22.90 -3.38 -8.37
C THR A 51 23.16 -2.80 -6.98
N THR A 52 23.78 -3.58 -6.10
CA THR A 52 24.15 -3.17 -4.73
C THR A 52 24.94 -1.85 -4.69
N THR A 53 25.74 -1.58 -5.73
CA THR A 53 26.55 -0.36 -5.87
C THR A 53 25.71 0.87 -6.21
N GLU A 54 24.74 0.75 -7.12
CA GLU A 54 23.81 1.85 -7.45
C GLU A 54 22.92 2.21 -6.25
N LEU A 55 22.51 1.19 -5.48
CA LEU A 55 21.78 1.40 -4.23
C LEU A 55 22.63 2.15 -3.19
N GLU A 56 23.93 1.86 -3.11
CA GLU A 56 24.84 2.53 -2.17
C GLU A 56 25.14 3.98 -2.54
N GLU A 57 25.15 4.32 -3.83
CA GLU A 57 25.33 5.71 -4.30
C GLU A 57 24.07 6.57 -4.09
N ALA A 58 22.86 6.02 -4.30
CA ALA A 58 21.60 6.73 -4.07
C ALA A 58 21.36 7.08 -2.58
N LEU A 59 22.03 6.38 -1.65
CA LEU A 59 21.99 6.68 -0.22
C LEU A 59 22.78 7.95 0.17
N GLN A 60 23.47 8.62 -0.76
CA GLN A 60 24.11 9.91 -0.49
C GLN A 60 23.09 11.05 -0.26
N SER A 61 21.86 10.88 -0.74
CA SER A 61 20.72 11.74 -0.45
C SER A 61 19.62 10.92 0.24
N GLU A 62 19.72 10.70 1.54
CA GLU A 62 18.71 9.93 2.29
C GLU A 62 17.53 10.82 2.75
N ILE A 63 16.30 10.34 2.62
CA ILE A 63 15.11 10.96 3.23
C ILE A 63 15.20 10.73 4.73
N THR A 64 15.29 11.82 5.52
CA THR A 64 15.51 11.71 6.97
C THR A 64 14.63 12.62 7.82
N GLU A 65 13.68 13.33 7.22
CA GLU A 65 12.67 14.07 7.98
C GLU A 65 11.76 13.06 8.71
N PRO A 66 11.60 13.14 10.06
CA PRO A 66 10.93 12.10 10.83
C PRO A 66 9.51 11.76 10.38
N THR A 67 8.72 12.77 10.02
CA THR A 67 7.32 12.62 9.61
C THR A 67 7.20 11.94 8.24
N GLU A 68 8.03 12.33 7.27
CA GLU A 68 8.15 11.73 5.94
C GLU A 68 8.63 10.28 6.06
N VAL A 69 9.64 10.02 6.90
CA VAL A 69 10.12 8.66 7.17
C VAL A 69 9.01 7.81 7.79
N ARG A 70 8.22 8.34 8.73
CA ARG A 70 7.08 7.62 9.33
C ARG A 70 5.97 7.37 8.32
N PHE A 71 5.67 8.32 7.45
CA PHE A 71 4.71 8.14 6.37
C PHE A 71 5.15 7.01 5.43
N LEU A 72 6.42 7.01 5.01
CA LEU A 72 6.99 5.96 4.17
C LEU A 72 7.06 4.60 4.87
N GLU A 73 7.35 4.56 6.18
CA GLU A 73 7.30 3.33 6.98
C GLU A 73 5.90 2.70 6.95
N ARG A 74 4.87 3.51 7.20
CA ARG A 74 3.46 3.08 7.20
C ARG A 74 3.02 2.61 5.82
N SER A 75 3.41 3.34 4.77
CA SER A 75 3.15 2.97 3.37
C SER A 75 3.80 1.64 3.00
N LEU A 76 5.09 1.47 3.34
CA LEU A 76 5.84 0.23 3.12
C LEU A 76 5.21 -0.93 3.89
N TYR A 77 4.88 -0.74 5.17
CA TYR A 77 4.20 -1.75 5.97
C TYR A 77 2.91 -2.19 5.29
N LYS A 78 2.02 -1.26 4.94
CA LYS A 78 0.73 -1.58 4.30
C LYS A 78 0.94 -2.39 3.02
N LYS A 79 1.82 -1.92 2.13
CA LYS A 79 2.12 -2.55 0.84
C LYS A 79 2.63 -3.99 1.02
N VAL A 80 3.62 -4.20 1.89
CA VAL A 80 4.20 -5.53 2.16
C VAL A 80 3.21 -6.43 2.90
N ASN A 81 2.47 -5.88 3.86
CA ASN A 81 1.44 -6.60 4.62
C ASN A 81 0.36 -7.13 3.67
N GLN A 82 -0.18 -6.29 2.78
CA GLN A 82 -1.21 -6.72 1.84
C GLN A 82 -0.72 -7.78 0.84
N ALA A 83 0.54 -7.73 0.43
CA ALA A 83 1.10 -8.69 -0.52
C ALA A 83 1.56 -10.02 0.11
N TRP A 84 1.80 -10.06 1.43
CA TRP A 84 2.30 -11.27 2.09
C TRP A 84 1.17 -12.25 2.43
N GLU A 85 0.82 -13.14 1.50
CA GLU A 85 -0.26 -14.12 1.67
C GLU A 85 0.18 -15.39 2.44
N ASN A 86 1.37 -15.93 2.18
CA ASN A 86 1.86 -17.19 2.76
C ASN A 86 2.52 -17.02 4.13
N ARG A 87 1.82 -16.36 5.05
CA ARG A 87 2.36 -16.02 6.36
C ARG A 87 2.52 -17.25 7.24
N GLY A 88 3.68 -17.36 7.89
CA GLY A 88 3.99 -18.44 8.82
C GLY A 88 4.49 -19.73 8.17
N GLU A 89 4.76 -19.72 6.86
CA GLU A 89 5.39 -20.84 6.16
C GLU A 89 6.92 -20.77 6.19
N LEU A 90 7.50 -19.63 6.60
CA LEU A 90 8.94 -19.46 6.70
C LEU A 90 9.54 -20.37 7.76
N GLU A 91 10.66 -21.02 7.44
CA GLU A 91 11.39 -21.85 8.41
C GLU A 91 12.15 -20.99 9.44
N GLN A 92 12.55 -19.78 9.03
CA GLN A 92 13.33 -18.84 9.84
C GLN A 92 12.90 -17.39 9.58
N ASN A 93 13.32 -16.47 10.46
CA ASN A 93 13.09 -15.05 10.23
C ASN A 93 14.00 -14.56 9.10
N LEU A 94 13.44 -13.76 8.19
CA LEU A 94 14.17 -13.13 7.10
C LEU A 94 14.20 -11.62 7.33
N SER A 95 15.37 -11.01 7.19
CA SER A 95 15.58 -9.59 7.47
C SER A 95 16.22 -8.91 6.27
N TYR A 96 15.56 -7.89 5.72
CA TYR A 96 16.01 -7.15 4.55
C TYR A 96 16.16 -5.66 4.84
N ARG A 97 17.18 -5.05 4.26
CA ARG A 97 17.24 -3.60 4.07
C ARG A 97 16.51 -3.27 2.78
N VAL A 98 15.43 -2.52 2.89
CA VAL A 98 14.57 -2.11 1.78
C VAL A 98 14.73 -0.62 1.55
N SER A 99 14.90 -0.20 0.30
CA SER A 99 14.99 1.20 -0.08
C SER A 99 13.71 1.63 -0.79
N VAL A 100 13.18 2.78 -0.39
CA VAL A 100 11.87 3.28 -0.81
C VAL A 100 12.02 4.71 -1.32
N GLY A 101 11.42 5.00 -2.48
CA GLY A 101 11.35 6.34 -3.05
C GLY A 101 10.36 7.25 -2.31
N LYS A 102 10.28 8.53 -2.70
CA LYS A 102 9.29 9.44 -2.10
C LYS A 102 7.86 9.02 -2.41
N ASP A 103 7.63 8.45 -3.58
CA ASP A 103 6.33 7.89 -3.99
C ASP A 103 5.90 6.66 -3.16
N GLY A 104 6.76 6.14 -2.29
CA GLY A 104 6.49 4.92 -1.53
C GLY A 104 6.75 3.64 -2.33
N GLU A 105 7.36 3.73 -3.51
CA GLU A 105 7.73 2.58 -4.32
C GLU A 105 9.03 1.94 -3.83
N ILE A 106 9.06 0.60 -3.86
CA ILE A 106 10.23 -0.17 -3.44
C ILE A 106 11.19 -0.22 -4.63
N VAL A 107 12.31 0.50 -4.52
CA VAL A 107 13.29 0.57 -5.60
C VAL A 107 14.35 -0.52 -5.53
N GLY A 108 14.49 -1.17 -4.36
CA GLY A 108 15.47 -2.23 -4.17
C GLY A 108 15.50 -2.78 -2.74
N TYR A 109 16.04 -3.97 -2.58
CA TYR A 109 16.28 -4.58 -1.29
C TYR A 109 17.57 -5.40 -1.30
N LYS A 110 18.13 -5.63 -0.10
CA LYS A 110 19.23 -6.57 0.12
C LYS A 110 19.11 -7.22 1.50
N PRO A 111 19.68 -8.41 1.72
CA PRO A 111 19.77 -9.00 3.05
C PRO A 111 20.37 -8.02 4.05
N ALA A 112 19.75 -7.91 5.22
CA ALA A 112 20.19 -7.00 6.27
C ALA A 112 21.40 -7.56 7.04
N ASN A 113 21.54 -8.89 7.06
CA ASN A 113 22.57 -9.63 7.79
C ASN A 113 23.06 -10.79 6.93
N ASP A 114 24.27 -11.29 7.19
CA ASP A 114 24.89 -12.42 6.46
C ASP A 114 24.13 -13.75 6.63
N ASP A 115 23.29 -13.88 7.66
CA ASP A 115 22.49 -15.09 7.93
C ASP A 115 21.24 -15.19 7.04
N THR A 116 20.84 -14.11 6.38
CA THR A 116 19.70 -14.11 5.45
C THR A 116 20.21 -14.38 4.05
N ASP A 117 19.88 -15.55 3.51
CA ASP A 117 20.16 -15.88 2.11
C ASP A 117 19.38 -14.92 1.20
N ILE A 118 20.03 -14.42 0.15
CA ILE A 118 19.37 -13.58 -0.85
C ILE A 118 18.28 -14.36 -1.59
N ASP A 119 18.48 -15.66 -1.81
CA ASP A 119 17.52 -16.52 -2.51
C ASP A 119 16.26 -16.78 -1.67
N ALA A 120 16.34 -16.61 -0.34
CA ALA A 120 15.17 -16.66 0.53
C ALA A 120 14.20 -15.49 0.31
N ALA A 121 14.55 -14.49 -0.51
CA ALA A 121 13.64 -13.43 -0.89
C ALA A 121 12.43 -13.95 -1.68
N ASP A 122 12.58 -15.08 -2.38
CA ASP A 122 11.51 -15.76 -3.12
C ASP A 122 10.38 -16.29 -2.22
N GLU A 123 10.63 -16.41 -0.91
CA GLU A 123 9.62 -16.76 0.10
C GLU A 123 8.86 -15.53 0.64
N THR A 124 9.18 -14.33 0.14
CA THR A 124 8.60 -13.06 0.55
C THR A 124 7.92 -12.36 -0.64
N PRO A 125 7.02 -11.40 -0.42
CA PRO A 125 6.45 -10.61 -1.51
C PRO A 125 7.42 -9.56 -2.10
N LEU A 126 8.63 -9.39 -1.54
CA LEU A 126 9.54 -8.32 -1.98
C LEU A 126 9.89 -8.36 -3.48
N PRO A 127 10.13 -9.52 -4.12
CA PRO A 127 10.45 -9.57 -5.55
C PRO A 127 9.32 -9.00 -6.43
N GLU A 128 8.07 -9.25 -6.05
CA GLU A 128 6.88 -8.82 -6.80
C GLU A 128 6.56 -7.33 -6.60
N LEU A 129 7.05 -6.74 -5.51
CA LEU A 129 6.82 -5.34 -5.16
C LEU A 129 7.91 -4.39 -5.69
N LEU A 130 8.93 -4.90 -6.39
CA LEU A 130 9.98 -4.08 -6.97
C LEU A 130 9.45 -3.19 -8.09
N TYR A 131 9.68 -1.89 -7.94
CA TYR A 131 9.43 -0.88 -8.96
C TYR A 131 10.73 -0.52 -9.67
N THR A 132 10.69 -0.46 -11.01
CA THR A 132 11.81 0.03 -11.82
C THR A 132 11.51 1.47 -12.25
N PRO A 133 12.26 2.47 -11.74
CA PRO A 133 12.06 3.86 -12.15
C PRO A 133 12.35 4.06 -13.65
N THR A 134 11.56 4.92 -14.28
CA THR A 134 11.79 5.36 -15.66
C THR A 134 12.56 6.70 -15.65
N ALA A 135 13.90 6.64 -15.69
CA ALA A 135 14.89 7.74 -15.81
C ALA A 135 15.76 8.07 -14.57
N ASP A 136 16.92 8.71 -14.86
CA ASP A 136 18.13 8.92 -14.04
C ASP A 136 17.93 9.04 -12.51
N ASN A 137 18.40 8.01 -11.80
CA ASN A 137 18.18 7.77 -10.39
C ASN A 137 19.16 8.53 -9.49
N ASN A 138 18.84 9.79 -9.19
CA ASN A 138 19.41 10.52 -8.04
C ASN A 138 18.29 11.10 -7.16
N GLU A 139 17.16 10.41 -7.07
CA GLU A 139 16.12 10.78 -6.11
C GLU A 139 16.50 10.33 -4.70
N PRO A 140 16.21 11.15 -3.66
CA PRO A 140 16.42 10.73 -2.30
C PRO A 140 15.63 9.46 -1.93
N LEU A 141 16.27 8.53 -1.24
CA LEU A 141 15.66 7.28 -0.79
C LEU A 141 15.57 7.21 0.73
N ALA A 142 14.52 6.58 1.25
CA ALA A 142 14.44 6.14 2.63
C ALA A 142 14.88 4.67 2.74
N SER A 143 15.64 4.33 3.80
CA SER A 143 16.01 2.95 4.10
C SER A 143 15.23 2.40 5.29
N PHE A 144 14.67 1.20 5.14
CA PHE A 144 13.96 0.48 6.19
C PHE A 144 14.57 -0.90 6.44
N ARG A 145 14.49 -1.37 7.67
CA ARG A 145 14.63 -2.78 8.02
C ARG A 145 13.24 -3.40 7.99
N VAL A 146 13.06 -4.41 7.13
CA VAL A 146 11.85 -5.20 7.04
C VAL A 146 12.16 -6.62 7.53
N VAL A 147 11.41 -7.09 8.51
CA VAL A 147 11.56 -8.42 9.09
C VAL A 147 10.29 -9.22 8.84
N PHE A 148 10.46 -10.34 8.14
CA PHE A 148 9.45 -11.36 7.96
C PHE A 148 9.68 -12.42 9.02
N ASN A 149 8.83 -12.47 10.03
CA ASN A 149 8.95 -13.45 11.11
C ASN A 149 8.34 -14.80 10.71
N ASN A 150 8.92 -15.91 11.17
CA ASN A 150 8.41 -17.25 10.93
C ASN A 150 7.04 -17.54 11.59
N THR A 151 6.56 -16.64 12.44
CA THR A 151 5.19 -16.66 12.98
C THR A 151 4.18 -15.85 12.16
N GLY A 152 4.60 -15.26 11.04
CA GLY A 152 3.74 -14.46 10.16
C GLY A 152 3.56 -12.99 10.57
N ILE A 153 4.34 -12.52 11.54
CA ILE A 153 4.36 -11.11 11.94
C ILE A 153 5.32 -10.35 11.04
N LEU A 154 4.85 -9.23 10.47
CA LEU A 154 5.66 -8.29 9.73
C LEU A 154 6.14 -7.18 10.66
N GLU A 155 7.43 -6.86 10.63
CA GLU A 155 7.98 -5.69 11.30
C GLU A 155 8.69 -4.79 10.27
N VAL A 156 8.43 -3.49 10.36
CA VAL A 156 9.09 -2.47 9.54
C VAL A 156 9.61 -1.39 10.46
N SER A 157 10.86 -0.96 10.27
CA SER A 157 11.47 0.11 11.06
C SER A 157 12.46 0.92 10.24
N PRO A 158 12.70 2.20 10.54
CA PRO A 158 13.69 2.99 9.82
C PRO A 158 15.09 2.44 10.10
N TRP A 159 15.90 2.30 9.05
CA TRP A 159 17.21 1.65 9.17
C TRP A 159 18.15 2.34 10.17
N LEU A 160 18.13 3.68 10.18
CA LEU A 160 18.90 4.51 11.10
C LEU A 160 18.09 4.98 12.32
N GLY A 161 16.85 4.49 12.47
CA GLY A 161 15.88 5.04 13.41
C GLY A 161 15.44 6.47 13.02
N TYR A 162 14.64 7.08 13.90
CA TYR A 162 14.15 8.44 13.71
C TYR A 162 15.15 9.49 14.21
N LYS A 163 15.33 10.59 13.45
CA LYS A 163 16.13 11.75 13.86
C LYS A 163 15.36 12.77 14.73
N GLY A 164 14.13 12.44 15.11
CA GLY A 164 13.22 13.27 15.88
C GLY A 164 11.93 12.51 16.16
N GLU A 165 10.96 13.14 16.82
CA GLU A 165 9.67 12.49 17.06
C GLU A 165 8.78 12.64 15.82
N PRO A 166 8.32 11.54 15.20
CA PRO A 166 7.41 11.61 14.06
C PRO A 166 6.00 12.07 14.48
N GLY A 167 5.39 12.90 13.65
CA GLY A 167 4.00 13.35 13.79
C GLY A 167 3.09 12.86 12.66
N LEU A 168 1.91 13.46 12.57
CA LEU A 168 1.07 13.42 11.36
C LEU A 168 1.14 14.78 10.64
N GLY A 169 2.29 15.46 10.69
CA GLY A 169 2.45 16.84 10.22
C GLY A 169 2.29 17.88 11.34
N PRO A 170 2.12 19.17 10.99
CA PRO A 170 1.95 20.24 11.97
C PRO A 170 0.73 19.98 12.87
N GLU A 171 0.84 20.32 14.15
CA GLU A 171 -0.23 20.10 15.14
C GLU A 171 -1.11 21.36 15.27
N MET A 172 -2.42 21.14 15.28
CA MET A 172 -3.39 22.17 15.64
C MET A 172 -3.31 22.45 17.15
N THR A 173 -3.41 23.73 17.53
CA THR A 173 -3.26 24.16 18.93
C THR A 173 -4.48 24.89 19.49
N ASP A 174 -5.49 25.18 18.68
CA ASP A 174 -6.71 25.85 19.13
C ASP A 174 -7.60 24.86 19.88
N SER A 175 -7.70 25.02 21.20
CA SER A 175 -8.44 24.08 22.06
C SER A 175 -9.95 24.10 21.84
N GLU A 176 -10.54 25.25 21.47
CA GLU A 176 -11.98 25.31 21.21
C GLU A 176 -12.28 24.55 19.92
N LEU A 177 -11.49 24.80 18.88
CA LEU A 177 -11.60 24.07 17.61
C LEU A 177 -11.34 22.56 17.77
N ILE A 178 -10.33 22.15 18.54
CA ILE A 178 -10.05 20.73 18.81
C ILE A 178 -11.23 20.06 19.52
N SER A 179 -11.89 20.76 20.45
CA SER A 179 -13.07 20.24 21.15
C SER A 179 -14.25 20.05 20.18
N ASP A 180 -14.48 20.99 19.28
CA ASP A 180 -15.55 20.88 18.28
C ASP A 180 -15.27 19.72 17.29
N LEU A 181 -14.01 19.55 16.89
CA LEU A 181 -13.56 18.47 16.02
C LEU A 181 -13.64 17.08 16.70
N ASP A 182 -13.43 17.00 18.01
CA ASP A 182 -13.61 15.77 18.80
C ASP A 182 -15.06 15.26 18.72
N GLU A 183 -16.02 16.16 18.94
CA GLU A 183 -17.45 15.85 18.85
C GLU A 183 -17.84 15.42 17.43
N GLN A 184 -17.35 16.14 16.41
CA GLN A 184 -17.62 15.85 15.01
C GLN A 184 -17.02 14.50 14.56
N LEU A 185 -15.77 14.21 14.93
CA LEU A 185 -15.12 12.94 14.62
C LEU A 185 -15.84 11.78 15.30
N THR A 186 -16.17 11.94 16.58
CA THR A 186 -16.92 10.95 17.36
C THR A 186 -18.24 10.60 16.69
N GLU A 187 -19.02 11.60 16.28
CA GLU A 187 -20.31 11.38 15.63
C GLU A 187 -20.15 10.77 14.23
N THR A 188 -19.14 11.20 13.47
CA THR A 188 -18.83 10.64 12.14
C THR A 188 -18.51 9.15 12.22
N LEU A 189 -17.66 8.75 13.18
CA LEU A 189 -17.28 7.35 13.37
C LEU A 189 -18.43 6.53 13.94
N ARG A 190 -19.19 7.06 14.90
CA ARG A 190 -20.34 6.36 15.53
C ARG A 190 -21.41 6.00 14.50
N ASN A 191 -21.63 6.84 13.51
CA ASN A 191 -22.61 6.59 12.47
C ASN A 191 -22.19 5.52 11.44
N ARG A 192 -20.93 5.06 11.47
CA ARG A 192 -20.38 4.08 10.52
C ARG A 192 -19.81 2.82 11.18
N TRP A 193 -19.37 2.91 12.43
CA TRP A 193 -18.77 1.79 13.14
C TRP A 193 -19.83 0.91 13.78
N GLU A 194 -20.01 -0.29 13.22
CA GLU A 194 -20.93 -1.31 13.75
C GLU A 194 -20.21 -2.42 14.54
N GLY A 195 -18.88 -2.39 14.59
CA GLY A 195 -18.05 -3.46 15.13
C GLY A 195 -17.33 -4.25 14.05
N SER A 196 -16.49 -5.19 14.48
CA SER A 196 -15.69 -6.06 13.61
C SER A 196 -16.07 -7.52 13.85
N LYS A 197 -16.10 -8.30 12.77
CA LYS A 197 -16.38 -9.74 12.85
C LYS A 197 -15.11 -10.58 12.95
N LEU A 198 -13.99 -10.04 12.48
CA LEU A 198 -12.70 -10.73 12.44
C LEU A 198 -11.82 -10.37 13.64
N ALA A 199 -11.82 -9.09 14.05
CA ALA A 199 -10.99 -8.63 15.15
C ALA A 199 -11.48 -9.16 16.49
N GLN A 200 -10.55 -9.66 17.30
CA GLN A 200 -10.82 -10.15 18.65
C GLN A 200 -10.44 -9.14 19.74
N ARG A 201 -9.79 -8.05 19.33
CA ARG A 201 -9.23 -7.02 20.20
C ARG A 201 -9.56 -5.64 19.64
N GLU A 202 -9.38 -4.63 20.48
CA GLU A 202 -9.48 -3.23 20.09
C GLU A 202 -8.55 -2.89 18.91
N LEU A 203 -9.04 -2.04 18.02
CA LEU A 203 -8.31 -1.46 16.91
C LEU A 203 -7.98 -0.02 17.31
N ALA A 204 -6.71 0.30 17.50
CA ALA A 204 -6.30 1.58 18.05
C ALA A 204 -5.54 2.40 17.01
N TYR A 205 -5.90 3.67 16.87
CA TYR A 205 -5.37 4.58 15.84
C TYR A 205 -5.03 5.95 16.42
N ARG A 206 -4.06 6.62 15.81
CA ARG A 206 -3.89 8.07 15.85
C ARG A 206 -4.53 8.62 14.57
N VAL A 207 -5.46 9.56 14.67
CA VAL A 207 -6.20 10.11 13.52
C VAL A 207 -5.95 11.60 13.43
N GLY A 208 -5.55 12.08 12.26
CA GLY A 208 -5.34 13.49 11.94
C GLY A 208 -6.50 14.08 11.15
N VAL A 209 -7.09 15.16 11.67
CA VAL A 209 -8.29 15.80 11.14
C VAL A 209 -8.00 17.28 10.82
N THR A 210 -8.44 17.75 9.65
CA THR A 210 -8.31 19.16 9.25
C THR A 210 -9.26 20.07 10.03
N GLU A 211 -9.13 21.39 9.88
CA GLU A 211 -10.06 22.37 10.48
C GLU A 211 -11.52 22.19 10.06
N ASP A 212 -11.76 21.57 8.90
CA ASP A 212 -13.10 21.29 8.35
C ASP A 212 -13.69 19.95 8.84
N GLY A 213 -13.00 19.23 9.73
CA GLY A 213 -13.47 17.92 10.22
C GLY A 213 -13.22 16.76 9.26
N VAL A 214 -12.30 16.91 8.30
CA VAL A 214 -11.95 15.86 7.33
C VAL A 214 -10.79 15.03 7.86
N ILE A 215 -10.92 13.70 7.85
CA ILE A 215 -9.82 12.79 8.17
C ILE A 215 -8.80 12.83 7.03
N ALA A 216 -7.64 13.43 7.28
CA ALA A 216 -6.57 13.59 6.30
C ALA A 216 -5.48 12.52 6.43
N ASP A 217 -5.26 11.98 7.62
CA ASP A 217 -4.27 10.92 7.86
C ASP A 217 -4.71 10.05 9.05
N TYR A 218 -4.23 8.81 9.10
CA TYR A 218 -4.35 7.95 10.28
C TYR A 218 -3.17 6.97 10.38
N GLU A 219 -2.83 6.58 11.61
CA GLU A 219 -1.78 5.61 11.92
C GLU A 219 -2.34 4.56 12.89
N PRO A 220 -2.33 3.27 12.53
CA PRO A 220 -2.57 2.20 13.49
C PRO A 220 -1.48 2.18 14.57
N THR A 221 -1.90 2.11 15.83
CA THR A 221 -1.02 2.14 17.01
C THR A 221 -0.89 0.77 17.70
N ASN A 222 -1.57 -0.24 17.19
CA ASN A 222 -1.45 -1.63 17.61
C ASN A 222 -1.55 -2.59 16.41
N GLN A 223 -1.13 -3.85 16.61
CA GLN A 223 -1.13 -4.86 15.54
C GLN A 223 -2.53 -5.12 14.99
N SER A 224 -3.55 -5.19 15.84
CA SER A 224 -4.94 -5.41 15.38
C SER A 224 -5.40 -4.31 14.42
N GLY A 225 -5.03 -3.05 14.69
CA GLY A 225 -5.35 -1.93 13.82
C GLY A 225 -4.70 -2.02 12.44
N TRP A 226 -3.52 -2.65 12.34
CA TRP A 226 -2.89 -2.97 11.06
C TRP A 226 -3.61 -4.11 10.34
N ASP A 227 -3.92 -5.18 11.06
CA ASP A 227 -4.47 -6.42 10.49
C ASP A 227 -5.91 -6.26 9.99
N TYR A 228 -6.69 -5.38 10.62
CA TYR A 228 -8.13 -5.24 10.38
C TYR A 228 -8.53 -3.82 9.98
N ILE A 229 -7.61 -3.03 9.43
CA ILE A 229 -7.91 -1.66 8.97
C ILE A 229 -9.05 -1.63 7.95
N GLU A 230 -9.11 -2.63 7.06
CA GLU A 230 -10.13 -2.77 6.01
C GLU A 230 -11.55 -3.01 6.58
N GLU A 231 -11.69 -3.42 7.84
CA GLU A 231 -13.00 -3.51 8.50
C GLU A 231 -13.45 -2.19 9.13
N THR A 232 -12.57 -1.19 9.18
CA THR A 232 -12.88 0.11 9.82
C THR A 232 -13.38 1.13 8.80
N PRO A 233 -14.18 2.13 9.24
CA PRO A 233 -14.60 3.20 8.35
C PRO A 233 -13.47 4.18 7.98
N LEU A 234 -12.27 4.03 8.56
CA LEU A 234 -11.18 5.00 8.37
C LEU A 234 -10.69 5.06 6.92
N GLU A 235 -10.60 3.93 6.22
CA GLU A 235 -10.18 3.92 4.82
C GLU A 235 -11.17 4.63 3.89
N GLU A 236 -12.48 4.44 4.14
CA GLU A 236 -13.53 5.09 3.35
C GLU A 236 -13.60 6.60 3.60
N LEU A 237 -13.31 7.02 4.84
CA LEU A 237 -13.39 8.42 5.26
C LEU A 237 -12.13 9.23 4.93
N LEU A 238 -11.00 8.56 4.69
CA LEU A 238 -9.71 9.19 4.47
C LEU A 238 -9.72 10.03 3.17
N LYS A 239 -9.29 11.30 3.30
CA LYS A 239 -9.10 12.24 2.19
C LYS A 239 -7.76 12.98 2.34
N PRO A 240 -6.65 12.36 1.93
CA PRO A 240 -5.31 12.90 2.17
C PRO A 240 -5.10 14.27 1.51
N GLU A 241 -5.72 14.49 0.35
CA GLU A 241 -5.64 15.74 -0.41
C GLU A 241 -6.19 16.96 0.36
N ALA A 242 -7.08 16.74 1.34
CA ALA A 242 -7.63 17.81 2.17
C ALA A 242 -6.57 18.51 3.04
N ALA A 243 -5.41 17.88 3.25
CA ALA A 243 -4.28 18.48 3.95
C ALA A 243 -3.03 18.66 3.06
N GLY A 244 -3.19 18.54 1.74
CA GLY A 244 -2.10 18.65 0.76
C GLY A 244 -1.23 17.39 0.61
N ILE A 245 -1.61 16.26 1.22
CA ILE A 245 -0.87 15.00 1.06
C ILE A 245 -1.07 14.48 -0.37
N GLY A 246 0.03 14.08 -1.02
CA GLY A 246 0.05 13.59 -2.39
C GLY A 246 -0.02 14.68 -3.47
N THR A 247 -0.49 15.89 -3.13
CA THR A 247 -0.57 17.03 -4.05
C THR A 247 0.55 18.05 -3.82
N GLU A 248 0.86 18.36 -2.55
CA GLU A 248 1.87 19.35 -2.16
C GLU A 248 3.10 18.73 -1.47
N GLY A 249 2.98 17.47 -1.02
CA GLY A 249 4.07 16.72 -0.42
C GLY A 249 3.60 15.39 0.18
N LEU A 250 4.52 14.66 0.82
CA LEU A 250 4.22 13.37 1.46
C LEU A 250 3.49 13.50 2.79
N VAL A 251 3.61 14.65 3.44
CA VAL A 251 3.04 14.90 4.75
C VAL A 251 2.20 16.17 4.71
N PRO A 252 1.19 16.29 5.59
CA PRO A 252 0.33 17.47 5.68
C PRO A 252 1.11 18.78 5.72
N LYS A 253 0.62 19.78 4.98
CA LYS A 253 1.14 21.16 5.05
C LYS A 253 0.34 22.01 6.03
N GLU A 254 -0.92 21.67 6.23
CA GLU A 254 -1.82 22.33 7.17
C GLU A 254 -1.79 21.64 8.55
N PRO A 255 -2.03 22.39 9.64
CA PRO A 255 -2.15 21.81 10.97
C PRO A 255 -3.33 20.84 11.08
N LEU A 256 -3.08 19.68 11.68
CA LEU A 256 -4.12 18.69 11.97
C LEU A 256 -4.42 18.67 13.48
N ALA A 257 -5.70 18.63 13.81
CA ALA A 257 -6.15 18.13 15.11
C ALA A 257 -5.88 16.63 15.16
N GLN A 258 -5.39 16.12 16.28
CA GLN A 258 -5.01 14.73 16.39
C GLN A 258 -5.74 14.05 17.53
N PHE A 259 -6.23 12.85 17.27
CA PHE A 259 -7.06 12.10 18.19
C PHE A 259 -6.54 10.68 18.34
N ARG A 260 -6.63 10.15 19.56
CA ARG A 260 -6.61 8.70 19.79
C ARG A 260 -8.01 8.18 19.48
N VAL A 261 -8.10 7.22 18.58
CA VAL A 261 -9.34 6.54 18.25
C VAL A 261 -9.20 5.07 18.59
N VAL A 262 -10.11 4.54 19.41
CA VAL A 262 -10.17 3.12 19.75
C VAL A 262 -11.52 2.56 19.29
N LEU A 263 -11.49 1.58 18.41
CA LEU A 263 -12.67 0.88 17.90
C LEU A 263 -12.71 -0.54 18.49
N TRP A 264 -13.76 -0.86 19.23
CA TRP A 264 -13.93 -2.20 19.80
C TRP A 264 -14.75 -3.11 18.90
N PRO A 265 -14.45 -4.43 18.83
CA PRO A 265 -15.17 -5.37 17.98
C PRO A 265 -16.69 -5.43 18.19
N ASN A 266 -17.17 -5.02 19.38
CA ASN A 266 -18.58 -5.00 19.72
C ASN A 266 -19.33 -3.73 19.26
N GLY A 267 -18.69 -2.85 18.49
CA GLY A 267 -19.29 -1.61 17.98
C GLY A 267 -19.13 -0.39 18.89
N ASN A 268 -18.50 -0.55 20.06
CA ASN A 268 -18.15 0.62 20.88
C ASN A 268 -16.96 1.37 20.25
N LEU A 269 -16.86 2.67 20.54
CA LEU A 269 -15.71 3.50 20.18
C LEU A 269 -15.40 4.56 21.24
N GLU A 270 -14.14 5.00 21.26
CA GLU A 270 -13.60 6.07 22.10
C GLU A 270 -12.75 6.96 21.20
N VAL A 271 -12.92 8.27 21.37
CA VAL A 271 -12.14 9.30 20.70
C VAL A 271 -11.67 10.24 21.80
N ASP A 272 -10.37 10.52 21.84
CA ASP A 272 -9.79 11.48 22.77
C ASP A 272 -8.79 12.39 22.06
N PRO A 273 -8.80 13.70 22.32
CA PRO A 273 -7.76 14.61 21.83
C PRO A 273 -6.37 14.21 22.32
N LEU A 274 -5.40 14.24 21.41
CA LEU A 274 -3.98 14.12 21.72
C LEU A 274 -3.38 15.52 21.88
N LEU A 275 -3.52 16.08 23.07
CA LEU A 275 -2.86 17.33 23.43
C LEU A 275 -1.43 17.02 23.89
N ARG A 276 -0.43 17.65 23.26
CA ARG A 276 0.98 17.62 23.72
C ARG A 276 1.30 18.79 24.63
#